data_AF-A0A9P5UV40-F1
#
_entry.id   AF-A0A9P5UV40-F1
#
_cell.length_a   1.000
_cell.length_b   1.000
_cell.length_c   1.000
_cell.angle_alpha   90.00
_cell.angle_beta   90.00
_cell.angle_gamma   90.00
#
_symmetry.space_group_name_H-M   'P 1'
#
loop_
_entity.id
_entity.type
_entity.pdbx_description
1 polymer ?
#
loop_
_entity_poly.entity_id
_entity_poly.type
_entity_poly.pdbx_seq_one_letter_code
_entity_poly.pdbx_strand_id
1 'polypeptide(L)'
;MKFSMLSVAAAVVAVATAAPLTKRAADNNNVVGYWVPWGDVPVSALDMSKYTHINYGFGVLWKGAASPATITFDRYYDGDNMQALVTRGNAAGVPILMSIGGWTGSQTFSTVAASASLRKTFIDNALVFVRKNTAGDDAENPNGWNMDGIDIDWEYPGREGAVCNTYSPQDSANYLQLLKELRAQLDLEFPTKRKLITAAVRVQPFDDASGKPMSNVAAYVPYFDWISIMAYDIMGSWSATTGGNAPFNTPPSPGDPFSF
;
A
#
# COMPACT_ATOMS: atom_id res chain seq x y z
N MET A 1 -49.68 64.50 18.95
CA MET A 1 -48.72 63.62 19.65
C MET A 1 -48.74 62.25 18.98
N LYS A 2 -47.74 61.93 18.16
CA LYS A 2 -47.54 60.58 17.59
C LYS A 2 -46.06 60.24 17.78
N PHE A 3 -45.81 59.21 18.58
CA PHE A 3 -44.47 58.71 18.90
C PHE A 3 -43.91 57.89 17.72
N SER A 4 -42.64 58.16 17.40
CA SER A 4 -41.82 57.36 16.49
C SER A 4 -41.20 56.19 17.26
N MET A 5 -41.32 54.96 16.73
CA MET A 5 -40.55 53.81 17.17
C MET A 5 -39.44 53.54 16.14
N LEU A 6 -38.19 53.75 16.55
CA LEU A 6 -37.02 53.22 15.86
C LEU A 6 -36.89 51.73 16.19
N SER A 7 -36.95 50.87 15.18
CA SER A 7 -36.61 49.45 15.28
C SER A 7 -35.10 49.27 15.14
N VAL A 8 -34.46 48.75 16.20
CA VAL A 8 -33.06 48.33 16.19
C VAL A 8 -32.99 46.93 15.59
N ALA A 9 -32.29 46.78 14.45
CA ALA A 9 -31.96 45.48 13.89
C ALA A 9 -30.73 44.90 14.61
N ALA A 10 -30.92 43.84 15.39
CA ALA A 10 -29.82 43.07 15.96
C ALA A 10 -29.34 42.03 14.95
N ALA A 11 -28.09 42.17 14.47
CA ALA A 11 -27.45 41.17 13.64
C ALA A 11 -27.03 39.97 14.49
N VAL A 12 -27.59 38.79 14.21
CA VAL A 12 -27.19 37.53 14.82
C VAL A 12 -25.96 37.00 14.08
N VAL A 13 -24.79 37.08 14.70
CA VAL A 13 -23.59 36.37 14.24
C VAL A 13 -23.67 34.94 14.75
N ALA A 14 -23.99 34.00 13.86
CA ALA A 14 -23.93 32.59 14.15
C ALA A 14 -22.46 32.14 14.17
N VAL A 15 -21.89 31.99 15.37
CA VAL A 15 -20.61 31.30 15.56
C VAL A 15 -20.87 29.81 15.36
N ALA A 16 -20.48 29.27 14.20
CA ALA A 16 -20.46 27.84 13.98
C ALA A 16 -19.38 27.22 14.86
N THR A 17 -19.75 26.73 16.04
CA THR A 17 -18.89 25.85 16.82
C THR A 17 -18.80 24.53 16.06
N ALA A 18 -17.66 24.28 15.41
CA ALA A 18 -17.33 22.96 14.90
C ALA A 18 -17.37 21.99 16.09
N ALA A 19 -18.39 21.14 16.14
CA ALA A 19 -18.39 20.03 17.07
C ALA A 19 -17.13 19.21 16.78
N PRO A 20 -16.39 18.77 17.81
CA PRO A 20 -15.26 17.87 17.59
C PRO A 20 -15.81 16.66 16.84
N LEU A 21 -15.21 16.34 15.70
CA LEU A 21 -15.46 15.10 14.98
C LEU A 21 -15.14 13.97 15.96
N THR A 22 -16.18 13.46 16.63
CA THR A 22 -16.07 12.23 17.39
C THR A 22 -15.71 11.16 16.38
N LYS A 23 -14.45 10.73 16.42
CA LYS A 23 -13.95 9.53 15.75
C LYS A 23 -14.99 8.46 16.04
N ARG A 24 -15.80 8.09 15.05
CA ARG A 24 -16.82 7.07 15.25
C ARG A 24 -16.04 5.77 15.40
N ALA A 25 -15.70 5.46 16.65
CA ALA A 25 -15.23 4.17 17.09
C ALA A 25 -16.37 3.18 16.85
N ALA A 26 -16.49 2.73 15.61
CA ALA A 26 -17.29 1.59 15.22
C ALA A 26 -16.32 0.64 14.51
N ASP A 27 -15.81 -0.27 15.33
CA ASP A 27 -15.10 -1.52 15.02
C ASP A 27 -13.60 -1.37 14.69
N ASN A 28 -12.76 -2.21 15.29
CA ASN A 28 -11.30 -2.32 15.11
C ASN A 28 -10.89 -2.76 13.69
N ASN A 29 -11.68 -2.43 12.66
CA ASN A 29 -11.48 -2.85 11.29
C ASN A 29 -10.48 -1.94 10.60
N ASN A 30 -9.61 -2.54 9.79
CA ASN A 30 -8.73 -1.79 8.91
C ASN A 30 -9.50 -1.33 7.67
N VAL A 31 -9.49 -0.02 7.41
CA VAL A 31 -9.95 0.59 6.16
C VAL A 31 -8.72 1.17 5.47
N VAL A 32 -8.18 0.40 4.52
CA VAL A 32 -6.93 0.73 3.82
C VAL A 32 -7.27 1.29 2.44
N GLY A 33 -6.84 2.53 2.17
CA GLY A 33 -6.94 3.12 0.84
C GLY A 33 -5.62 3.03 0.08
N TYR A 34 -5.66 2.80 -1.24
CA TYR A 34 -4.51 3.07 -2.10
C TYR A 34 -4.64 4.48 -2.67
N TRP A 35 -3.57 5.26 -2.56
CA TRP A 35 -3.44 6.55 -3.23
C TRP A 35 -2.31 6.48 -4.25
N VAL A 36 -2.58 6.94 -5.47
CA VAL A 36 -1.65 6.89 -6.59
C VAL A 36 -1.55 8.27 -7.25
N PRO A 37 -0.36 8.71 -7.66
CA PRO A 37 -0.15 10.07 -8.20
C PRO A 37 -0.76 10.29 -9.59
N TRP A 38 -1.08 9.22 -10.33
CA TRP A 38 -1.80 9.31 -11.60
C TRP A 38 -3.33 9.27 -11.46
N GLY A 39 -3.84 9.21 -10.23
CA GLY A 39 -5.28 9.26 -9.96
C GLY A 39 -5.85 10.68 -10.04
N ASP A 40 -7.17 10.79 -10.20
CA ASP A 40 -7.86 12.09 -10.32
C ASP A 40 -8.08 12.80 -8.97
N VAL A 41 -7.74 12.16 -7.85
CA VAL A 41 -8.00 12.70 -6.50
C VAL A 41 -6.70 13.26 -5.93
N PRO A 42 -6.53 14.59 -5.85
CA PRO A 42 -5.32 15.17 -5.28
C PRO A 42 -5.24 14.88 -3.79
N VAL A 43 -4.02 14.87 -3.24
CA VAL A 43 -3.79 14.61 -1.81
C VAL A 43 -4.65 15.52 -0.95
N SER A 44 -4.80 16.81 -1.28
CA SER A 44 -5.59 17.80 -0.53
C SER A 44 -7.09 17.49 -0.43
N ALA A 45 -7.67 16.72 -1.37
CA ALA A 45 -9.08 16.36 -1.38
C ALA A 45 -9.40 15.13 -0.50
N LEU A 46 -8.39 14.43 0.02
CA LEU A 46 -8.59 13.27 0.87
C LEU A 46 -9.24 13.65 2.21
N ASP A 47 -10.32 12.96 2.55
CA ASP A 47 -10.92 12.97 3.88
C ASP A 47 -10.28 11.88 4.74
N MET A 48 -9.26 12.25 5.52
CA MET A 48 -8.49 11.33 6.34
C MET A 48 -9.34 10.59 7.39
N SER A 49 -10.52 11.11 7.75
CA SER A 49 -11.39 10.44 8.72
C SER A 49 -12.00 9.13 8.22
N LYS A 50 -11.93 8.88 6.90
CA LYS A 50 -12.47 7.68 6.24
C LYS A 50 -11.49 6.51 6.19
N TYR A 51 -10.23 6.73 6.53
CA TYR A 51 -9.17 5.74 6.40
C TYR A 51 -8.58 5.41 7.77
N THR A 52 -8.21 4.16 7.98
CA THR A 52 -7.32 3.79 9.08
C THR A 52 -5.87 3.77 8.63
N HIS A 53 -5.61 3.43 7.36
CA HIS A 53 -4.28 3.42 6.76
C HIS A 53 -4.36 3.82 5.28
N ILE A 54 -3.27 4.33 4.72
CA ILE A 54 -3.16 4.59 3.29
C ILE A 54 -1.85 4.00 2.76
N ASN A 55 -1.95 3.23 1.68
CA ASN A 55 -0.81 2.76 0.91
C ASN A 55 -0.55 3.77 -0.23
N TYR A 56 0.64 4.36 -0.25
CA TYR A 56 1.12 5.15 -1.38
C TYR A 56 1.65 4.22 -2.46
N GLY A 57 1.03 4.23 -3.64
CA GLY A 57 1.43 3.46 -4.80
C GLY A 57 2.18 4.32 -5.84
N PHE A 58 3.30 3.90 -6.42
CA PHE A 58 4.12 2.73 -6.05
C PHE A 58 5.61 3.06 -6.12
N GLY A 59 6.38 2.38 -5.26
CA GLY A 59 7.76 2.03 -5.57
C GLY A 59 7.77 0.81 -6.49
N VAL A 60 8.60 0.80 -7.52
CA VAL A 60 8.59 -0.25 -8.55
C VAL A 60 9.97 -0.88 -8.70
N LEU A 61 9.95 -2.19 -8.97
CA LEU A 61 11.11 -3.00 -9.29
C LEU A 61 11.09 -3.31 -10.80
N TRP A 62 12.06 -2.77 -11.54
CA TRP A 62 12.08 -2.87 -12.99
C TRP A 62 13.42 -3.35 -13.54
N LYS A 63 13.40 -4.07 -14.66
CA LYS A 63 14.58 -4.80 -15.18
C LYS A 63 15.76 -3.94 -15.63
N GLY A 64 15.54 -2.71 -16.06
CA GLY A 64 16.64 -1.83 -16.50
C GLY A 64 17.08 -0.84 -15.43
N ALA A 65 16.68 -1.03 -14.17
CA ALA A 65 17.28 -0.29 -13.06
C ALA A 65 18.76 -0.69 -12.93
N ALA A 66 19.55 0.15 -12.25
CA ALA A 66 20.97 -0.12 -12.03
C ALA A 66 21.23 -1.44 -11.29
N SER A 67 20.28 -1.89 -10.46
CA SER A 67 20.25 -3.19 -9.81
C SER A 67 18.82 -3.74 -9.82
N PRO A 68 18.61 -5.07 -9.89
CA PRO A 68 17.28 -5.67 -9.75
C PRO A 68 16.56 -5.33 -8.44
N ALA A 69 17.32 -4.94 -7.41
CA ALA A 69 16.80 -4.56 -6.09
C ALA A 69 16.60 -3.04 -5.91
N THR A 70 16.93 -2.23 -6.92
CA THR A 70 16.66 -0.79 -6.88
C THR A 70 15.16 -0.56 -6.97
N ILE A 71 14.60 0.02 -5.90
CA ILE A 71 13.23 0.51 -5.92
C ILE A 71 13.27 1.90 -6.56
N THR A 72 12.83 1.98 -7.81
CA THR A 72 12.57 3.26 -8.45
C THR A 72 11.15 3.70 -8.13
N PHE A 73 10.81 4.93 -8.41
CA PHE A 73 9.41 5.32 -8.35
C PHE A 73 8.70 5.01 -9.66
N ASP A 74 7.39 4.81 -9.60
CA ASP A 74 6.58 4.75 -10.82
C ASP A 74 6.79 6.02 -11.67
N ARG A 75 6.61 5.91 -12.99
CA ARG A 75 6.83 7.02 -13.94
C ARG A 75 6.03 8.30 -13.63
N TYR A 76 4.97 8.19 -12.84
CA TYR A 76 4.15 9.30 -12.39
C TYR A 76 4.55 9.84 -11.01
N TYR A 77 5.74 9.50 -10.54
CA TYR A 77 6.24 9.94 -9.25
C TYR A 77 6.15 11.45 -9.04
N ASP A 78 5.72 11.81 -7.84
CA ASP A 78 5.68 13.16 -7.35
C ASP A 78 6.07 13.17 -5.85
N GLY A 79 7.28 13.67 -5.59
CA GLY A 79 7.81 13.79 -4.22
C GLY A 79 7.01 14.76 -3.35
N ASP A 80 6.42 15.80 -3.93
CA ASP A 80 5.64 16.79 -3.21
C ASP A 80 4.34 16.16 -2.70
N ASN A 81 3.67 15.39 -3.56
CA ASN A 81 2.47 14.66 -3.16
C ASN A 81 2.77 13.58 -2.11
N MET A 82 3.91 12.88 -2.21
CA MET A 82 4.33 11.93 -1.19
C MET A 82 4.53 12.61 0.18
N GLN A 83 5.28 13.71 0.20
CA GLN A 83 5.51 14.48 1.43
C GLN A 83 4.22 15.06 1.99
N ALA A 84 3.33 15.57 1.14
CA ALA A 84 2.02 16.09 1.53
C ALA A 84 1.15 14.98 2.14
N LEU A 85 1.15 13.79 1.55
CA LEU A 85 0.36 12.66 2.06
C LEU A 85 0.86 12.21 3.42
N VAL A 86 2.18 12.03 3.58
CA VAL A 86 2.81 11.70 4.87
C VAL A 86 2.49 12.76 5.92
N THR A 87 2.61 14.04 5.58
CA THR A 87 2.33 15.15 6.50
C THR A 87 0.87 15.14 6.96
N ARG A 88 -0.09 15.02 6.02
CA ARG A 88 -1.52 14.97 6.35
C ARG A 88 -1.91 13.71 7.12
N GLY A 89 -1.38 12.56 6.74
CA GLY A 89 -1.60 11.28 7.42
C GLY A 89 -1.14 11.34 8.88
N ASN A 90 0.09 11.77 9.11
CA ASN A 90 0.65 11.97 10.45
C ASN A 90 -0.19 12.93 11.31
N ALA A 91 -0.61 14.07 10.75
CA ALA A 91 -1.45 15.03 11.45
C ALA A 91 -2.83 14.46 11.82
N ALA A 92 -3.37 13.55 11.02
CA ALA A 92 -4.65 12.89 11.25
C ALA A 92 -4.55 11.58 12.07
N GLY A 93 -3.34 11.10 12.36
CA GLY A 93 -3.11 9.79 12.97
C GLY A 93 -3.51 8.62 12.06
N VAL A 94 -3.35 8.79 10.74
CA VAL A 94 -3.56 7.78 9.70
C VAL A 94 -2.18 7.35 9.19
N PRO A 95 -1.71 6.13 9.51
CA PRO A 95 -0.40 5.67 9.07
C PRO A 95 -0.32 5.55 7.55
N ILE A 96 0.81 5.97 7.00
CA ILE A 96 1.08 5.92 5.55
C ILE A 96 2.14 4.85 5.29
N LEU A 97 1.91 3.96 4.34
CA LEU A 97 2.84 2.90 3.94
C LEU A 97 3.31 3.11 2.50
N MET A 98 4.55 2.76 2.19
CA MET A 98 5.01 2.65 0.80
C MET A 98 4.59 1.29 0.25
N SER A 99 3.77 1.28 -0.79
CA SER A 99 3.50 0.05 -1.54
C SER A 99 4.56 -0.15 -2.63
N ILE A 100 5.23 -1.29 -2.59
CA ILE A 100 6.29 -1.66 -3.53
C ILE A 100 5.80 -2.79 -4.41
N GLY A 101 5.79 -2.56 -5.72
CA GLY A 101 5.37 -3.55 -6.72
C GLY A 101 4.20 -3.07 -7.56
N GLY A 102 3.08 -3.78 -7.43
CA GLY A 102 1.92 -3.70 -8.29
C GLY A 102 2.11 -4.44 -9.61
N TRP A 103 1.05 -4.49 -10.40
CA TRP A 103 0.97 -5.22 -11.66
C TRP A 103 2.17 -4.98 -12.58
N THR A 104 2.50 -3.72 -12.87
CA THR A 104 3.62 -3.37 -13.78
C THR A 104 4.96 -3.16 -13.08
N GLY A 105 4.99 -3.12 -11.74
CA GLY A 105 6.17 -2.80 -10.94
C GLY A 105 6.81 -4.02 -10.26
N SER A 106 6.37 -5.23 -10.58
CA SER A 106 6.83 -6.47 -9.95
C SER A 106 7.97 -7.20 -10.68
N GLN A 107 8.62 -6.56 -11.66
CA GLN A 107 9.37 -7.28 -12.70
C GLN A 107 10.56 -8.12 -12.21
N THR A 108 11.21 -7.69 -11.13
CA THR A 108 12.43 -8.33 -10.61
C THR A 108 12.27 -8.93 -9.22
N PHE A 109 11.06 -9.01 -8.66
CA PHE A 109 10.84 -9.58 -7.32
C PHE A 109 11.39 -11.00 -7.17
N SER A 110 11.12 -11.89 -8.13
CA SER A 110 11.63 -13.28 -8.09
C SER A 110 13.17 -13.30 -8.02
N THR A 111 13.82 -12.46 -8.84
CA THR A 111 15.28 -12.30 -8.85
C THR A 111 15.82 -11.77 -7.53
N VAL A 112 15.14 -10.78 -6.94
CA VAL A 112 15.50 -10.20 -5.64
C VAL A 112 15.36 -11.24 -4.53
N ALA A 113 14.21 -11.89 -4.45
CA ALA A 113 13.90 -12.86 -3.39
C ALA A 113 14.88 -14.05 -3.41
N ALA A 114 15.31 -14.50 -4.59
CA ALA A 114 16.20 -15.65 -4.74
C ALA A 114 17.64 -15.44 -4.24
N SER A 115 18.10 -14.19 -4.05
CA SER A 115 19.49 -13.89 -3.68
C SER A 115 19.57 -13.17 -2.34
N ALA A 116 20.33 -13.73 -1.39
CA ALA A 116 20.52 -13.11 -0.08
C ALA A 116 21.13 -11.69 -0.17
N SER A 117 22.04 -11.45 -1.12
CA SER A 117 22.61 -10.12 -1.31
C SER A 117 21.59 -9.14 -1.88
N LEU A 118 20.75 -9.58 -2.85
CA LEU A 118 19.72 -8.72 -3.41
C LEU A 118 18.57 -8.47 -2.44
N ARG A 119 18.18 -9.45 -1.62
CA ARG A 119 17.23 -9.24 -0.52
C ARG A 119 17.74 -8.19 0.45
N LYS A 120 19.02 -8.27 0.85
CA LYS A 120 19.64 -7.24 1.69
C LYS A 120 19.56 -5.86 1.02
N THR A 121 19.94 -5.74 -0.24
CA THR A 121 19.88 -4.46 -0.97
C THR A 121 18.45 -3.94 -1.09
N PHE A 122 17.48 -4.81 -1.36
CA PHE A 122 16.06 -4.43 -1.40
C PHE A 122 15.60 -3.90 -0.05
N ILE A 123 15.95 -4.59 1.04
CA ILE A 123 15.59 -4.16 2.40
C ILE A 123 16.23 -2.81 2.72
N ASP A 124 17.52 -2.63 2.42
CA ASP A 124 18.21 -1.35 2.62
C ASP A 124 17.52 -0.20 1.87
N ASN A 125 17.06 -0.46 0.64
CA ASN A 125 16.31 0.51 -0.18
C ASN A 125 14.89 0.75 0.36
N ALA A 126 14.17 -0.29 0.78
CA ALA A 126 12.83 -0.16 1.33
C ALA A 126 12.84 0.60 2.67
N LEU A 127 13.89 0.43 3.48
CA LEU A 127 14.04 1.14 4.77
C LEU A 127 14.12 2.65 4.60
N VAL A 128 14.54 3.16 3.44
CA VAL A 128 14.51 4.61 3.15
C VAL A 128 13.11 5.19 3.35
N PHE A 129 12.04 4.49 2.98
CA PHE A 129 10.68 5.02 3.12
C PHE A 129 10.26 5.22 4.59
N VAL A 130 10.67 4.33 5.48
CA VAL A 130 10.26 4.37 6.89
C VAL A 130 11.22 5.16 7.79
N ARG A 131 12.46 5.38 7.34
CA ARG A 131 13.43 6.22 8.03
C ARG A 131 13.00 7.67 8.02
N LYS A 132 13.36 8.40 9.07
CA LYS A 132 13.09 9.84 9.18
C LYS A 132 13.94 10.58 8.13
N ASN A 133 13.34 11.52 7.40
CA ASN A 133 14.14 12.46 6.61
C ASN A 133 14.96 13.34 7.55
N THR A 134 16.28 13.28 7.42
CA THR A 134 17.21 14.20 8.10
C THR A 134 17.93 15.12 7.12
N ALA A 135 17.69 14.95 5.82
CA ALA A 135 18.01 15.97 4.83
C ALA A 135 17.00 17.13 4.92
N GLY A 136 17.32 18.28 4.31
CA GLY A 136 16.35 19.37 4.14
C GLY A 136 15.12 18.89 3.36
N ASP A 137 13.97 19.52 3.61
CA ASP A 137 12.72 19.20 2.91
C ASP A 137 12.81 19.44 1.38
N ASP A 138 13.79 20.24 0.94
CA ASP A 138 14.11 20.58 -0.44
C ASP A 138 15.26 19.75 -1.03
N ALA A 139 15.78 18.76 -0.30
CA ALA A 139 16.91 17.97 -0.77
C ALA A 139 16.52 17.12 -2.00
N GLU A 140 17.28 17.25 -3.09
CA GLU A 140 17.11 16.45 -4.32
C GLU A 140 17.16 14.93 -4.05
N ASN A 141 17.82 14.51 -2.96
CA ASN A 141 17.96 13.12 -2.54
C ASN A 141 17.52 12.97 -1.07
N PRO A 142 16.23 12.80 -0.79
CA PRO A 142 15.76 12.56 0.58
C PRO A 142 16.33 11.24 1.11
N ASN A 143 16.78 11.25 2.36
CA ASN A 143 17.34 10.05 3.02
C ASN A 143 16.31 9.32 3.89
N GLY A 144 15.07 9.79 3.88
CA GLY A 144 13.95 9.23 4.62
C GLY A 144 12.62 9.83 4.17
N TRP A 145 11.51 9.12 4.40
CA TRP A 145 10.14 9.64 4.16
C TRP A 145 9.25 9.61 5.40
N ASN A 146 9.76 9.08 6.52
CA ASN A 146 9.04 8.96 7.77
C ASN A 146 7.68 8.25 7.67
N MET A 147 7.54 7.32 6.72
CA MET A 147 6.37 6.45 6.59
C MET A 147 6.30 5.42 7.72
N ASP A 148 5.12 4.87 7.96
CA ASP A 148 4.85 3.97 9.08
C ASP A 148 5.06 2.49 8.74
N GLY A 149 5.20 2.15 7.46
CA GLY A 149 5.47 0.78 7.05
C GLY A 149 5.68 0.59 5.56
N ILE A 150 5.81 -0.68 5.19
CA ILE A 150 6.00 -1.16 3.84
C ILE A 150 4.86 -2.12 3.50
N ASP A 151 4.25 -1.91 2.35
CA ASP A 151 3.32 -2.84 1.71
C ASP A 151 4.04 -3.50 0.53
N ILE A 152 3.96 -4.82 0.43
CA ILE A 152 4.56 -5.59 -0.67
C ILE A 152 3.43 -6.06 -1.58
N ASP A 153 3.39 -5.51 -2.77
CA ASP A 153 2.42 -5.86 -3.82
C ASP A 153 3.15 -6.64 -4.93
N TRP A 154 3.61 -7.85 -4.62
CA TRP A 154 4.28 -8.71 -5.60
C TRP A 154 3.24 -9.53 -6.35
N GLU A 155 3.14 -9.27 -7.66
CA GLU A 155 2.21 -9.95 -8.56
C GLU A 155 2.92 -10.87 -9.58
N TYR A 156 3.16 -12.17 -9.33
CA TYR A 156 2.89 -12.94 -8.09
C TYR A 156 4.04 -13.91 -7.77
N PRO A 157 4.24 -14.32 -6.50
CA PRO A 157 5.19 -15.37 -6.14
C PRO A 157 4.76 -16.73 -6.71
N GLY A 158 5.63 -17.33 -7.54
CA GLY A 158 5.51 -18.73 -7.97
C GLY A 158 4.72 -18.95 -9.26
N ARG A 159 4.20 -17.87 -9.87
CA ARG A 159 3.45 -17.94 -11.12
C ARG A 159 3.69 -16.70 -11.98
N GLU A 160 3.19 -16.79 -13.21
CA GLU A 160 3.20 -15.67 -14.15
C GLU A 160 2.27 -14.55 -13.66
N GLY A 161 2.72 -13.30 -13.83
CA GLY A 161 1.94 -12.09 -13.60
C GLY A 161 1.97 -11.21 -14.86
N ALA A 162 2.21 -9.91 -14.70
CA ALA A 162 2.38 -9.04 -15.86
C ALA A 162 3.55 -9.47 -16.77
N VAL A 163 3.42 -9.10 -18.05
CA VAL A 163 4.47 -9.29 -19.05
C VAL A 163 5.78 -8.68 -18.53
N CYS A 164 6.88 -9.40 -18.73
CA CYS A 164 8.22 -9.11 -18.23
C CYS A 164 8.50 -9.45 -16.77
N ASN A 165 7.54 -9.92 -15.96
CA ASN A 165 7.86 -10.38 -14.61
C ASN A 165 8.75 -11.63 -14.65
N THR A 166 9.81 -11.66 -13.84
CA THR A 166 10.50 -12.91 -13.52
C THR A 166 9.69 -13.65 -12.48
N TYR A 167 9.59 -14.97 -12.64
CA TYR A 167 8.98 -15.86 -11.67
C TYR A 167 9.72 -17.20 -11.62
N SER A 168 9.58 -17.90 -10.51
CA SER A 168 10.23 -19.17 -10.24
C SER A 168 9.41 -20.03 -9.28
N PRO A 169 9.41 -21.37 -9.41
CA PRO A 169 8.74 -22.25 -8.45
C PRO A 169 9.27 -22.10 -7.00
N GLN A 170 10.44 -21.50 -6.80
CA GLN A 170 11.01 -21.24 -5.47
C GLN A 170 10.59 -19.90 -4.85
N ASP A 171 9.83 -19.07 -5.58
CA ASP A 171 9.50 -17.70 -5.18
C ASP A 171 8.85 -17.62 -3.81
N SER A 172 7.86 -18.47 -3.51
CA SER A 172 7.18 -18.44 -2.21
C SER A 172 8.15 -18.71 -1.05
N ALA A 173 9.00 -19.73 -1.18
CA ALA A 173 10.01 -20.04 -0.17
C ALA A 173 11.03 -18.88 0.00
N ASN A 174 11.41 -18.26 -1.12
CA ASN A 174 12.32 -17.10 -1.15
C ASN A 174 11.66 -15.85 -0.55
N TYR A 175 10.37 -15.65 -0.82
CA TYR A 175 9.58 -14.54 -0.30
C TYR A 175 9.48 -14.62 1.22
N LEU A 176 9.28 -15.83 1.77
CA LEU A 176 9.31 -16.05 3.22
C LEU A 176 10.66 -15.65 3.85
N GLN A 177 11.78 -15.88 3.16
CA GLN A 177 13.10 -15.41 3.65
C GLN A 177 13.21 -13.88 3.58
N LEU A 178 12.72 -13.26 2.50
CA LEU A 178 12.66 -11.81 2.38
C LEU A 178 11.85 -11.18 3.53
N LEU A 179 10.69 -11.73 3.85
CA LEU A 179 9.84 -11.24 4.94
C LEU A 179 10.49 -11.39 6.32
N LYS A 180 11.17 -12.52 6.56
CA LYS A 180 11.96 -12.73 7.78
C LYS A 180 13.04 -11.68 7.96
N GLU A 181 13.82 -11.45 6.90
CA GLU A 181 14.93 -10.50 6.89
C GLU A 181 14.41 -9.06 7.02
N LEU A 182 13.36 -8.70 6.29
CA LEU A 182 12.72 -7.38 6.38
C LEU A 182 12.20 -7.11 7.79
N ARG A 183 11.47 -8.06 8.39
CA ARG A 183 10.98 -7.93 9.77
C ARG A 183 12.11 -7.74 10.76
N ALA A 184 13.15 -8.56 10.66
CA ALA A 184 14.31 -8.47 11.55
C ALA A 184 15.02 -7.11 11.43
N GLN A 185 15.19 -6.58 10.22
CA GLN A 185 15.83 -5.26 10.02
C GLN A 185 14.97 -4.12 10.54
N LEU A 186 13.65 -4.13 10.29
CA LEU A 186 12.75 -3.11 10.83
C LEU A 186 12.69 -3.14 12.37
N ASP A 187 12.68 -4.32 12.97
CA ASP A 187 12.66 -4.44 14.44
C ASP A 187 13.99 -4.03 15.07
N LEU A 188 15.10 -4.24 14.36
CA LEU A 188 16.43 -3.78 14.76
C LEU A 188 16.56 -2.25 14.69
N GLU A 189 16.10 -1.63 13.59
CA GLU A 189 16.21 -0.17 13.42
C GLU A 189 15.18 0.63 14.23
N PHE A 190 14.00 0.04 14.49
CA PHE A 190 12.89 0.72 15.16
C PHE A 190 12.40 -0.07 16.40
N PRO A 191 13.25 -0.30 17.42
CA PRO A 191 12.93 -1.16 18.56
C PRO A 191 11.79 -0.61 19.45
N THR A 192 11.49 0.69 19.36
CA THR A 192 10.47 1.37 20.17
C THR A 192 9.20 1.73 19.40
N LYS A 193 9.23 1.68 18.06
CA LYS A 193 8.08 1.95 17.19
C LYS A 193 8.03 0.90 16.10
N ARG A 194 7.20 -0.12 16.28
CA ARG A 194 6.99 -1.16 15.27
C ARG A 194 6.55 -0.53 13.95
N LYS A 195 7.32 -0.77 12.90
CA LYS A 195 6.95 -0.44 11.52
C LYS A 195 6.13 -1.56 10.92
N LEU A 196 5.11 -1.20 10.15
CA LEU A 196 4.16 -2.15 9.58
C LEU A 196 4.76 -2.88 8.37
N ILE A 197 4.46 -4.17 8.23
CA ILE A 197 4.67 -4.95 7.01
C ILE A 197 3.31 -5.49 6.58
N THR A 198 2.91 -5.17 5.37
CA THR A 198 1.64 -5.61 4.78
C THR A 198 1.89 -6.14 3.38
N ALA A 199 0.89 -6.78 2.79
CA ALA A 199 0.97 -7.19 1.39
C ALA A 199 -0.40 -7.15 0.73
N ALA A 200 -0.43 -6.78 -0.55
CA ALA A 200 -1.51 -7.12 -1.45
C ALA A 200 -1.27 -8.53 -1.99
N VAL A 201 -2.28 -9.39 -1.89
CA VAL A 201 -2.18 -10.79 -2.31
C VAL A 201 -3.41 -11.21 -3.11
N ARG A 202 -3.23 -12.11 -4.06
CA ARG A 202 -4.35 -12.76 -4.75
C ARG A 202 -5.19 -13.60 -3.78
N VAL A 203 -6.40 -14.02 -4.19
CA VAL A 203 -7.32 -14.81 -3.34
C VAL A 203 -6.67 -16.09 -2.80
N GLN A 204 -5.74 -16.66 -3.56
CA GLN A 204 -4.87 -17.75 -3.15
C GLN A 204 -3.43 -17.23 -3.03
N PRO A 205 -2.97 -16.72 -1.89
CA PRO A 205 -1.83 -15.79 -1.86
C PRO A 205 -0.55 -16.23 -2.59
N PHE A 206 -0.16 -17.51 -2.46
CA PHE A 206 1.14 -18.02 -2.92
C PHE A 206 1.03 -19.41 -3.55
N ASP A 207 1.97 -19.73 -4.45
CA ASP A 207 2.07 -21.05 -5.09
C ASP A 207 3.26 -21.87 -4.55
N ASP A 208 3.08 -23.18 -4.48
CA ASP A 208 4.16 -24.11 -4.17
C ASP A 208 5.08 -24.35 -5.38
N ALA A 209 6.15 -25.12 -5.17
CA ALA A 209 7.11 -25.44 -6.21
C ALA A 209 6.56 -26.31 -7.37
N SER A 210 5.32 -26.80 -7.26
CA SER A 210 4.60 -27.47 -8.34
C SER A 210 3.69 -26.53 -9.14
N GLY A 211 3.67 -25.23 -8.82
CA GLY A 211 2.82 -24.23 -9.44
C GLY A 211 1.36 -24.31 -8.97
N LYS A 212 1.11 -24.92 -7.81
CA LYS A 212 -0.23 -25.06 -7.24
C LYS A 212 -0.41 -24.12 -6.05
N PRO A 213 -1.62 -23.58 -5.84
CA PRO A 213 -1.93 -22.80 -4.65
C PRO A 213 -1.53 -23.53 -3.36
N MET A 214 -0.78 -22.84 -2.49
CA MET A 214 -0.40 -23.39 -1.19
C MET A 214 -1.62 -23.58 -0.29
N SER A 215 -1.78 -24.78 0.27
CA SER A 215 -2.85 -25.05 1.23
C SER A 215 -2.55 -24.56 2.65
N ASN A 216 -1.30 -24.18 2.95
CA ASN A 216 -0.88 -23.69 4.26
C ASN A 216 0.14 -22.56 4.12
N VAL A 217 -0.25 -21.38 4.58
CA VAL A 217 0.59 -20.16 4.62
C VAL A 217 0.86 -19.67 6.04
N ALA A 218 0.65 -20.52 7.06
CA ALA A 218 0.81 -20.14 8.47
C ALA A 218 2.22 -19.61 8.80
N ALA A 219 3.24 -20.09 8.09
CA ALA A 219 4.62 -19.63 8.28
C ALA A 219 4.83 -18.14 7.94
N TYR A 220 3.96 -17.52 7.14
CA TYR A 220 4.06 -16.12 6.74
C TYR A 220 3.42 -15.16 7.77
N VAL A 221 2.42 -15.65 8.51
CA VAL A 221 1.59 -14.85 9.43
C VAL A 221 2.41 -14.00 10.41
N PRO A 222 3.48 -14.50 11.05
CA PRO A 222 4.24 -13.70 12.03
C PRO A 222 4.94 -12.46 11.45
N TYR A 223 5.10 -12.40 10.12
CA TYR A 223 5.86 -11.34 9.45
C TYR A 223 4.96 -10.23 8.89
N PHE A 224 3.65 -10.45 8.85
CA PHE A 224 2.68 -9.45 8.40
C PHE A 224 1.89 -8.91 9.59
N ASP A 225 1.61 -7.62 9.55
CA ASP A 225 0.63 -6.99 10.44
C ASP A 225 -0.79 -7.27 9.91
N TRP A 226 -0.97 -7.25 8.58
CA TRP A 226 -2.12 -7.83 7.88
C TRP A 226 -1.79 -8.05 6.40
N ILE A 227 -2.70 -8.72 5.69
CA ILE A 227 -2.69 -8.83 4.23
C ILE A 227 -4.00 -8.26 3.66
N SER A 228 -3.91 -7.64 2.50
CA SER A 228 -5.04 -7.16 1.71
C SER A 228 -5.29 -8.15 0.58
N ILE A 229 -6.37 -8.92 0.67
CA ILE A 229 -6.74 -9.85 -0.40
C ILE A 229 -7.36 -9.04 -1.54
N MET A 230 -6.76 -9.11 -2.72
CA MET A 230 -7.26 -8.52 -3.97
C MET A 230 -8.44 -9.34 -4.50
N ALA A 231 -9.56 -9.28 -3.78
CA ALA A 231 -10.82 -9.94 -4.11
C ALA A 231 -11.61 -9.16 -5.19
N TYR A 232 -10.90 -8.78 -6.24
CA TYR A 232 -11.37 -8.09 -7.44
C TYR A 232 -10.56 -8.60 -8.64
N ASP A 233 -10.90 -8.14 -9.84
CA ASP A 233 -10.33 -8.64 -11.09
C ASP A 233 -10.50 -10.16 -11.27
N ILE A 234 -11.62 -10.67 -10.74
CA ILE A 234 -12.05 -12.06 -10.90
C ILE A 234 -12.52 -12.30 -12.34
N MET A 235 -13.24 -11.35 -12.92
CA MET A 235 -13.67 -11.36 -14.32
C MET A 235 -13.35 -10.03 -14.99
N GLY A 236 -12.88 -10.05 -16.23
CA GLY A 236 -12.51 -8.84 -16.96
C GLY A 236 -12.57 -9.02 -18.47
N SER A 237 -11.96 -8.10 -19.22
CA SER A 237 -11.94 -8.15 -20.69
C SER A 237 -11.16 -9.35 -21.26
N TRP A 238 -10.36 -10.02 -20.43
CA TRP A 238 -9.64 -11.24 -20.77
C TRP A 238 -10.49 -12.51 -20.61
N SER A 239 -11.63 -12.43 -19.91
CA SER A 239 -12.51 -13.58 -19.67
C SER A 239 -13.28 -13.97 -20.95
N ALA A 240 -13.51 -15.27 -21.15
CA ALA A 240 -14.27 -15.78 -22.30
C ALA A 240 -15.76 -15.38 -22.27
N THR A 241 -16.29 -15.04 -21.09
CA THR A 241 -17.66 -14.59 -20.88
C THR A 241 -17.68 -13.39 -19.94
N THR A 242 -18.71 -12.54 -20.06
CA THR A 242 -18.90 -11.39 -19.18
C THR A 242 -19.31 -11.83 -17.77
N GLY A 243 -18.83 -11.14 -16.75
CA GLY A 243 -19.14 -11.39 -15.34
C GLY A 243 -18.85 -10.17 -14.47
N GLY A 244 -19.12 -10.26 -13.17
CA GLY A 244 -18.77 -9.20 -12.23
C GLY A 244 -17.27 -9.17 -11.93
N ASN A 245 -16.67 -7.98 -11.76
CA ASN A 245 -15.25 -7.84 -11.43
C ASN A 245 -14.90 -8.40 -10.03
N ALA A 246 -15.80 -8.18 -9.08
CA ALA A 246 -15.62 -8.53 -7.67
C ALA A 246 -16.93 -9.13 -7.09
N PRO A 247 -17.40 -10.29 -7.59
CA PRO A 247 -18.60 -10.91 -7.07
C PRO A 247 -18.37 -11.37 -5.62
N PHE A 248 -19.33 -11.09 -4.74
CA PHE A 248 -19.24 -11.51 -3.33
C PHE A 248 -19.28 -13.03 -3.16
N ASN A 249 -20.10 -13.70 -3.98
CA ASN A 249 -20.19 -15.16 -4.03
C ASN A 249 -19.50 -15.66 -5.29
N THR A 250 -18.94 -16.88 -5.23
CA THR A 250 -18.38 -17.55 -6.41
C THR A 250 -19.40 -17.55 -7.55
N PRO A 251 -19.05 -16.99 -8.73
CA PRO A 251 -19.97 -16.98 -9.85
C PRO A 251 -20.28 -18.41 -10.31
N PRO A 252 -21.51 -18.71 -10.77
CA PRO A 252 -21.80 -20.00 -11.38
C PRO A 252 -20.93 -20.18 -12.63
N SER A 253 -20.58 -21.44 -12.93
CA SER A 253 -19.90 -21.78 -14.19
C SER A 253 -20.65 -21.16 -15.38
N PRO A 254 -19.95 -20.49 -16.32
CA PRO A 254 -18.51 -20.54 -16.58
C PRO A 254 -17.63 -19.47 -15.89
N GLY A 255 -18.11 -18.76 -14.87
CA GLY A 255 -17.28 -17.76 -14.16
C GLY A 255 -16.13 -18.38 -13.37
N ASP A 256 -14.97 -17.72 -13.39
CA ASP A 256 -13.80 -18.16 -12.63
C ASP A 256 -13.99 -17.88 -11.12
N PRO A 257 -13.57 -18.81 -10.23
CA PRO A 257 -13.80 -18.67 -8.80
C PRO A 257 -12.80 -17.73 -8.10
N PHE A 258 -11.68 -17.43 -8.74
CA PHE A 258 -10.58 -16.64 -8.20
C PHE A 258 -10.04 -15.72 -9.29
N SER A 259 -9.51 -14.56 -8.91
CA SER A 259 -8.62 -13.80 -9.80
C SER A 259 -7.34 -14.61 -10.07
N PHE A 260 -6.64 -14.22 -11.14
CA PHE A 260 -5.39 -14.77 -11.68
C PHE A 260 -4.48 -15.62 -10.78
#